data_AF-A0A529CAX6-F1
#
_entry.id   AF-A0A529CAX6-F1
#
_cell.length_a   1.000
_cell.length_b   1.000
_cell.length_c   1.000
_cell.angle_alpha   90.00
_cell.angle_beta   90.00
_cell.angle_gamma   90.00
#
_symmetry.space_group_name_H-M   'P 1'
#
loop_
_entity.id
_entity.type
_entity.pdbx_description
1 polymer ?
#
loop_
_entity_poly.entity_id
_entity_poly.type
_entity_poly.pdbx_seq_one_letter_code
_entity_poly.pdbx_strand_id
1 'polypeptide(L)' 'MTALAGTVFGIVGALAAFPLRLAAREVERQQGQLRRGVTRRTTHVVLGRMLLAKAGDGEIERRAAAERAAGRKLVSEN' A
#
# COMPACT_ATOMS: atom_id res chain seq x y z
N MET A 1 14.30 -6.60 16.71
CA MET A 1 13.14 -7.27 16.06
C MET A 1 12.80 -6.50 14.79
N THR A 2 12.92 -7.13 13.63
CA THR A 2 12.57 -6.52 12.32
C THR A 2 11.10 -6.75 12.03
N ALA A 3 10.26 -5.79 12.44
CA ALA A 3 8.80 -5.93 12.44
C ALA A 3 8.17 -6.17 11.06
N LEU A 4 8.87 -5.85 9.97
CA LEU A 4 8.37 -5.95 8.59
C LEU A 4 9.10 -7.01 7.74
N ALA A 5 9.94 -7.84 8.36
CA ALA A 5 10.69 -8.87 7.63
C ALA A 5 9.76 -9.77 6.81
N GLY A 6 10.05 -9.92 5.51
CA GLY A 6 9.25 -10.72 4.57
C GLY A 6 7.95 -10.05 4.09
N THR A 7 7.63 -8.86 4.59
CA THR A 7 6.43 -8.13 4.18
C THR A 7 6.70 -7.36 2.87
N VAL A 8 5.80 -7.53 1.91
CA VAL A 8 5.81 -6.77 0.65
C VAL A 8 4.60 -5.86 0.60
N PHE A 9 4.87 -4.56 0.58
CA PHE A 9 3.90 -3.48 0.45
C PHE A 9 3.78 -3.05 -1.01
N GLY A 10 2.55 -2.97 -1.52
CA GLY A 10 2.21 -2.35 -2.78
C GLY A 10 1.46 -1.05 -2.55
N ILE A 11 1.95 0.06 -3.09
CA ILE A 11 1.27 1.36 -2.99
C ILE A 11 0.41 1.63 -4.21
N VAL A 12 -0.84 2.06 -3.97
CA VAL A 12 -1.74 2.54 -5.01
C VAL A 12 -2.02 4.03 -4.75
N GLY A 13 -1.63 4.87 -5.70
CA GLY A 13 -1.66 6.33 -5.55
C GLY A 13 -0.39 6.90 -4.91
N ALA A 14 -0.38 8.21 -4.66
CA ALA A 14 0.68 8.88 -3.91
C ALA A 14 0.26 9.07 -2.45
N LEU A 15 1.25 9.00 -1.56
CA LEU A 15 1.08 9.30 -0.15
C LEU A 15 0.93 10.80 0.07
N ALA A 16 0.06 11.21 1.00
CA ALA A 16 -0.13 12.60 1.39
C ALA A 16 0.83 13.07 2.47
N ALA A 17 1.13 12.20 3.43
CA ALA A 17 1.84 12.59 4.65
C ALA A 17 3.34 12.82 4.41
N PHE A 18 3.96 12.08 3.50
CA PHE A 18 5.38 12.19 3.21
C PHE A 18 5.76 11.57 1.86
N PRO A 19 6.93 11.93 1.29
CA PRO A 19 7.40 11.37 0.02
C PRO A 19 7.62 9.85 0.08
N LEU A 20 7.29 9.16 -1.02
CA LEU A 20 7.44 7.71 -1.17
C LEU A 20 8.85 7.19 -0.85
N ARG A 21 9.90 7.98 -1.13
CA ARG A 21 11.29 7.61 -0.82
C ARG A 21 11.54 7.39 0.68
N LEU A 22 10.85 8.14 1.54
CA LEU A 22 11.01 7.98 2.99
C LEU A 22 10.29 6.73 3.47
N ALA A 23 9.10 6.45 2.90
CA ALA A 23 8.39 5.19 3.11
C ALA A 23 9.27 4.00 2.72
N ALA A 24 9.88 4.05 1.53
CA ALA A 24 10.72 2.98 1.00
C ALA A 24 11.92 2.73 1.91
N ARG A 25 12.64 3.79 2.31
CA ARG A 25 13.78 3.69 3.22
C ARG A 25 13.41 3.06 4.56
N GLU A 26 12.27 3.45 5.13
CA GLU A 26 11.85 2.92 6.43
C GLU A 26 11.42 1.45 6.32
N VAL A 27 10.70 1.08 5.26
CA VAL A 27 10.32 -0.30 4.99
C VAL A 27 11.57 -1.18 4.78
N GLU A 28 12.55 -0.70 4.01
CA GLU A 28 13.83 -1.38 3.79
C GLU A 28 14.64 -1.52 5.08
N ARG A 29 14.70 -0.46 5.91
CA ARG A 29 15.34 -0.48 7.23
C ARG A 29 14.78 -1.58 8.12
N GLN A 30 13.47 -1.86 8.01
CA GLN A 30 12.78 -2.90 8.76
C GLN A 30 12.75 -4.27 8.06
N GLN A 31 13.55 -4.47 7.01
CA GLN A 31 13.65 -5.70 6.21
C GLN A 31 12.38 -6.06 5.40
N GLY A 32 11.52 -5.09 5.15
CA GLY A 32 10.39 -5.20 4.22
C GLY A 32 10.74 -4.74 2.81
N GLN A 33 9.75 -4.82 1.91
CA GLN A 33 9.86 -4.30 0.54
C GLN A 33 8.69 -3.39 0.20
N LEU A 34 8.96 -2.26 -0.46
CA LEU A 34 7.95 -1.36 -0.98
C LEU A 34 7.99 -1.33 -2.50
N ARG A 35 6.83 -1.51 -3.15
CA ARG A 35 6.68 -1.50 -4.61
C ARG A 35 5.60 -0.51 -5.02
N ARG A 36 5.74 0.04 -6.22
CA ARG A 36 4.64 0.78 -6.88
C ARG A 36 3.66 -0.22 -7.48
N GLY A 37 2.38 -0.04 -7.19
CA GLY A 37 1.32 -0.95 -7.62
C GLY A 37 1.29 -2.25 -6.81
N VAL A 38 0.35 -3.10 -7.17
CA VAL A 38 0.13 -4.40 -6.54
C VAL A 38 0.65 -5.49 -7.47
N THR A 39 1.48 -6.38 -6.95
CA THR A 39 2.02 -7.56 -7.64
C THR A 39 1.56 -8.85 -6.96
N ARG A 40 1.77 -10.02 -7.59
CA ARG A 40 1.43 -11.32 -6.99
C ARG A 40 2.09 -11.58 -5.63
N ARG A 41 3.25 -10.98 -5.35
CA ARG A 41 3.96 -11.12 -4.06
C ARG A 41 3.51 -10.11 -3.01
N THR A 42 2.58 -9.22 -3.34
CA THR A 42 2.14 -8.16 -2.44
C THR A 42 1.27 -8.76 -1.34
N THR A 43 1.70 -8.52 -0.10
CA THR A 43 1.01 -8.98 1.11
C THR A 43 0.12 -7.88 1.70
N HIS A 44 0.55 -6.63 1.53
CA HIS A 44 -0.11 -5.45 2.07
C HIS A 44 -0.30 -4.41 0.97
N VAL A 45 -1.49 -3.84 0.88
CA VAL A 45 -1.81 -2.79 -0.08
C VAL A 45 -2.05 -1.50 0.68
N VAL A 46 -1.25 -0.49 0.37
CA VAL A 46 -1.37 0.85 0.95
C VAL A 46 -2.11 1.74 -0.04
N LEU A 47 -3.27 2.24 0.39
CA LEU A 47 -4.09 3.18 -0.39
C LEU A 47 -3.66 4.61 -0.04
N GLY A 48 -3.03 5.30 -0.99
CA GLY A 48 -2.62 6.70 -0.84
C GLY A 48 -3.72 7.68 -1.24
N ARG A 49 -3.67 8.89 -0.71
CA ARG A 49 -4.66 9.96 -0.90
C ARG A 49 -4.85 10.35 -2.35
N MET A 50 -3.84 10.26 -3.21
CA MET A 50 -4.03 10.62 -4.62
C MET A 50 -4.97 9.65 -5.36
N LEU A 51 -5.10 8.40 -4.88
CA LEU A 51 -6.14 7.50 -5.36
C LEU A 51 -7.49 7.89 -4.76
N LEU A 52 -7.54 8.10 -3.43
CA LEU A 52 -8.78 8.47 -2.71
C LEU A 52 -9.36 9.83 -3.13
N ALA A 53 -8.53 10.76 -3.58
CA ALA A 53 -8.93 12.11 -3.97
C ALA A 53 -9.37 12.21 -5.44
N LYS A 54 -9.06 11.20 -6.26
CA LYS A 54 -9.38 11.19 -7.70
C LYS A 54 -10.42 10.14 -8.07
N ALA A 55 -10.50 9.04 -7.32
CA ALA A 55 -11.50 8.02 -7.49
C ALA A 55 -12.75 8.40 -6.70
N GLY A 56 -13.94 8.23 -7.28
CA GLY A 56 -15.19 8.32 -6.53
C GLY A 56 -15.33 7.14 -5.56
N ASP A 57 -16.16 7.29 -4.54
CA ASP A 57 -16.35 6.29 -3.47
C ASP A 57 -16.60 4.88 -4.00
N GLY A 58 -17.45 4.74 -5.03
CA GLY A 58 -17.74 3.43 -5.65
C GLY A 58 -16.54 2.78 -6.34
N GLU A 59 -15.57 3.54 -6.86
CA GLU A 59 -14.34 2.97 -7.42
C GLU A 59 -13.36 2.54 -6.32
N ILE A 60 -13.29 3.32 -5.23
CA ILE A 60 -12.50 2.98 -4.04
C ILE A 60 -13.02 1.67 -3.43
N GLU A 61 -14.34 1.55 -3.25
CA GLU A 61 -14.96 0.33 -2.74
C GLU A 61 -14.71 -0.87 -3.63
N ARG A 62 -14.88 -0.74 -4.96
CA ARG A 62 -14.57 -1.82 -5.91
C ARG A 62 -13.11 -2.27 -5.80
N ARG A 63 -12.17 -1.32 -5.70
CA ARG A 63 -10.75 -1.65 -5.53
C ARG A 63 -10.51 -2.35 -4.20
N ALA A 64 -11.01 -1.80 -3.09
CA ALA A 64 -10.86 -2.38 -1.77
C ALA A 64 -11.44 -3.81 -1.72
N ALA A 65 -12.61 -4.03 -2.31
CA ALA A 65 -13.21 -5.35 -2.41
C ALA A 65 -12.34 -6.33 -3.22
N ALA A 66 -11.79 -5.91 -4.37
CA ALA A 66 -10.90 -6.75 -5.17
C ALA A 66 -9.61 -7.14 -4.44
N GLU A 67 -9.01 -6.19 -3.72
CA GLU A 67 -7.78 -6.44 -2.95
C GLU A 67 -8.05 -7.37 -1.73
N ARG A 68 -9.18 -7.20 -1.04
CA ARG A 68 -9.61 -8.11 0.04
C ARG A 68 -9.91 -9.51 -0.47
N ALA A 69 -10.64 -9.62 -1.58
CA ALA A 69 -10.97 -10.91 -2.20
C ALA A 69 -9.72 -11.69 -2.60
N ALA A 70 -8.64 -10.98 -2.95
CA ALA A 70 -7.35 -11.57 -3.25
C ALA A 70 -6.48 -11.86 -2.01
N GLY A 71 -7.06 -11.79 -0.80
CA GLY A 71 -6.41 -12.16 0.47
C GLY A 71 -5.37 -11.17 0.98
N ARG A 72 -5.33 -9.94 0.45
CA ARG A 72 -4.34 -8.94 0.83
C ARG A 72 -4.83 -8.07 1.97
N LYS A 73 -3.90 -7.68 2.86
CA LYS A 73 -4.22 -6.76 3.94
C LYS A 73 -4.22 -5.32 3.42
N LEU A 74 -5.37 -4.64 3.56
CA LEU A 74 -5.47 -3.22 3.22
C LEU A 74 -5.01 -2.36 4.38
N VAL A 75 -4.23 -1.34 4.06
CA VAL A 75 -3.76 -0.32 4.98
C VAL A 75 -4.07 1.03 4.37
N SER A 76 -4.75 1.88 5.12
CA SER A 76 -4.96 3.28 4.77
C SER A 76 -3.76 4.08 5.28
N GLU A 77 -3.36 5.12 4.54
CA GLU A 77 -2.40 6.09 5.09
C GLU A 77 -3.02 7.05 6.11
N ASN A 78 -4.36 7.15 6.14
CA ASN A 78 -5.15 7.94 7.10
C ASN A 78 -5.82 7.03 8.12
#